data_AF-A0AA34RUR2-F1
#
_entry.id   AF-A0AA34RUR2-F1
#
_cell.length_a   1.000
_cell.length_b   1.000
_cell.length_c   1.000
_cell.angle_alpha   90.00
_cell.angle_beta   90.00
_cell.angle_gamma   90.00
#
_symmetry.space_group_name_H-M   'P 1'
#
loop_
_entity.id
_entity.type
_entity.pdbx_description
1 polymer ?
#
loop_
_entity_poly.entity_id
_entity_poly.type
_entity_poly.pdbx_seq_one_letter_code
_entity_poly.pdbx_strand_id
1 'polypeptide(L)'
;MSPQGFTELPDSHVHGTRPIFVPGVFWGHNRIPYQLVSSFRPGSLVIDLIPQIENDKRQVKQAHEQRQAALDQDLDQAILAQAGSLAGLSEVQAIERRIAAISQLQTQLGPRLEAARQQANSFYGKAPEHRSFQEFLAVTRAPNGPADPRTAWLASYRAAFEAKLLEQQSSELIQRQHRLRSALSAARLKESNNRKIDQTLYQTEQALVRILAASHEFQIARSALQDLLTAFTRHLHEDIAEEAALEHSRELVQKPPACSGRERGWCRPTLPGAGFIAC
;
A
#
# COMPACT_ATOMS: atom_id res chain seq x y z
N MET A 1 -60.09 -48.12 -14.73
CA MET A 1 -60.87 -46.87 -14.83
C MET A 1 -61.99 -46.94 -13.81
N SER A 2 -61.98 -46.06 -12.81
CA SER A 2 -63.11 -45.82 -11.92
C SER A 2 -63.18 -44.33 -11.56
N PRO A 3 -64.37 -43.72 -11.48
CA PRO A 3 -64.57 -42.27 -11.48
C PRO A 3 -64.67 -41.67 -10.07
N GLN A 4 -64.55 -40.34 -10.01
CA GLN A 4 -64.75 -39.48 -8.84
C GLN A 4 -66.16 -39.57 -8.25
N GLY A 5 -66.30 -39.26 -6.95
CA GLY A 5 -67.59 -38.98 -6.30
C GLY A 5 -67.41 -38.47 -4.87
N PHE A 6 -67.71 -37.19 -4.67
CA PHE A 6 -67.69 -36.46 -3.40
C PHE A 6 -68.60 -37.11 -2.35
N THR A 7 -68.15 -37.19 -1.10
CA THR A 7 -69.01 -37.56 0.03
C THR A 7 -69.52 -36.28 0.70
N GLU A 8 -70.75 -35.90 0.39
CA GLU A 8 -71.50 -34.88 1.13
C GLU A 8 -71.73 -35.36 2.58
N LEU A 9 -71.43 -34.50 3.55
CA LEU A 9 -71.78 -34.69 4.95
C LEU A 9 -73.12 -33.99 5.23
N PRO A 10 -74.00 -34.59 6.06
CA PRO A 10 -75.40 -34.19 6.16
C PRO A 10 -75.62 -32.87 6.94
N ASP A 11 -76.62 -32.11 6.49
CA ASP A 11 -77.21 -30.99 7.23
C ASP A 11 -77.94 -31.51 8.48
N SER A 12 -77.30 -31.36 9.64
CA SER A 12 -77.98 -31.54 10.93
C SER A 12 -78.03 -30.22 11.69
N HIS A 13 -79.22 -29.63 11.75
CA HIS A 13 -79.54 -28.56 12.69
C HIS A 13 -79.51 -29.10 14.12
N VAL A 14 -78.51 -28.70 14.90
CA VAL A 14 -78.44 -29.01 16.33
C VAL A 14 -79.41 -28.08 17.06
N HIS A 15 -80.57 -28.60 17.43
CA HIS A 15 -81.49 -27.95 18.36
C HIS A 15 -80.83 -27.82 19.74
N GLY A 16 -80.69 -26.59 20.21
CA GLY A 16 -80.09 -26.26 21.50
C GLY A 16 -80.95 -26.73 22.68
N THR A 17 -80.43 -27.68 23.44
CA THR A 17 -80.90 -28.01 24.79
C THR A 17 -80.46 -26.90 25.73
N ARG A 18 -81.41 -26.18 26.35
CA ARG A 18 -81.15 -25.13 27.34
C ARG A 18 -80.55 -25.73 28.62
N PRO A 19 -79.46 -25.17 29.19
CA PRO A 19 -79.22 -25.23 30.63
C PRO A 19 -79.71 -23.95 31.32
N ILE A 20 -80.15 -24.14 32.55
CA ILE A 20 -80.82 -23.20 33.44
C ILE A 20 -79.87 -22.07 33.88
N PHE A 21 -80.39 -20.84 33.85
CA PHE A 21 -79.72 -19.61 34.27
C PHE A 21 -79.52 -19.56 35.79
N VAL A 22 -78.29 -19.27 36.23
CA VAL A 22 -77.99 -18.70 37.56
C VAL A 22 -77.63 -17.22 37.33
N PRO A 23 -78.20 -16.25 38.07
CA PRO A 23 -78.02 -14.84 37.76
C PRO A 23 -76.68 -14.33 38.30
N GLY A 24 -75.81 -13.86 37.40
CA GLY A 24 -74.76 -12.92 37.77
C GLY A 24 -73.46 -12.97 36.98
N VAL A 25 -73.46 -12.85 35.64
CA VAL A 25 -72.37 -12.19 34.88
C VAL A 25 -72.93 -11.66 33.55
N PHE A 26 -73.02 -10.34 33.43
CA PHE A 26 -73.39 -9.66 32.17
C PHE A 26 -72.18 -9.60 31.23
N TRP A 27 -72.25 -10.27 30.08
CA TRP A 27 -71.46 -9.92 28.90
C TRP A 27 -72.40 -9.28 27.87
N GLY A 28 -72.51 -7.96 27.96
CA GLY A 28 -73.16 -7.13 26.97
C GLY A 28 -72.45 -7.24 25.64
N HIS A 29 -73.20 -7.61 24.61
CA HIS A 29 -72.78 -7.55 23.22
C HIS A 29 -72.58 -6.08 22.83
N ASN A 30 -71.41 -5.74 22.30
CA ASN A 30 -71.25 -4.50 21.55
C ASN A 30 -70.90 -4.84 20.10
N ARG A 31 -71.82 -4.47 19.22
CA ARG A 31 -71.70 -4.49 17.76
C ARG A 31 -70.54 -3.59 17.35
N ILE A 32 -69.61 -4.11 16.55
CA ILE A 32 -68.69 -3.28 15.78
C ILE A 32 -68.80 -3.71 14.31
N PRO A 33 -69.24 -2.82 13.40
CA PRO A 33 -69.24 -3.07 11.97
C PRO A 33 -67.91 -2.57 11.40
N TYR A 34 -66.93 -3.45 11.21
CA TYR A 34 -65.83 -3.20 10.27
C TYR A 34 -65.44 -4.52 9.61
N GLN A 35 -65.48 -4.52 8.27
CA GLN A 35 -64.77 -5.47 7.43
C GLN A 35 -63.27 -5.35 7.71
N LEU A 36 -62.78 -5.98 8.77
CA LEU A 36 -61.38 -6.34 8.91
C LEU A 36 -61.22 -7.68 8.21
N VAL A 37 -60.84 -7.61 6.93
CA VAL A 37 -60.28 -8.77 6.25
C VAL A 37 -59.02 -9.16 7.02
N SER A 38 -59.19 -10.14 7.89
CA SER A 38 -58.12 -10.91 8.48
C SER A 38 -57.28 -11.47 7.34
N SER A 39 -56.10 -10.90 7.09
CA SER A 39 -55.07 -11.65 6.36
C SER A 39 -54.49 -12.77 7.22
N PHE A 40 -54.72 -12.70 8.54
CA PHE A 40 -54.18 -13.67 9.48
C PHE A 40 -55.26 -14.31 10.35
N ARG A 41 -55.57 -15.59 10.06
CA ARG A 41 -56.49 -16.41 10.85
C ARG A 41 -56.00 -16.42 12.31
N PRO A 42 -56.85 -16.06 13.29
CA PRO A 42 -56.47 -16.04 14.69
C PRO A 42 -56.19 -17.48 15.15
N GLY A 43 -54.94 -17.77 15.52
CA GLY A 43 -54.52 -19.07 16.07
C GLY A 43 -53.35 -19.72 15.33
N SER A 44 -53.41 -19.86 14.00
CA SER A 44 -52.33 -20.55 13.25
C SER A 44 -51.16 -19.65 12.92
N LEU A 45 -51.36 -18.34 12.84
CA LEU A 45 -50.39 -17.47 12.20
C LEU A 45 -49.28 -16.92 13.10
N VAL A 46 -49.52 -16.87 14.40
CA VAL A 46 -48.52 -16.41 15.36
C VAL A 46 -47.49 -17.52 15.65
N ILE A 47 -47.90 -18.79 15.57
CA ILE A 47 -47.03 -19.94 15.88
C ILE A 47 -46.01 -20.19 14.77
N ASP A 48 -46.38 -20.04 13.49
CA ASP A 48 -45.46 -20.24 12.37
C ASP A 48 -44.53 -19.04 12.12
N LEU A 49 -44.92 -17.83 12.56
CA LEU A 49 -44.16 -16.61 12.32
C LEU A 49 -42.92 -16.48 13.22
N ILE A 50 -43.00 -16.94 14.46
CA ILE A 50 -41.87 -16.91 15.42
C ILE A 50 -40.67 -17.71 14.89
N PRO A 51 -40.79 -19.02 14.55
CA PRO A 51 -39.65 -19.80 14.05
C PRO A 51 -39.13 -19.27 12.72
N GLN A 52 -39.98 -18.67 11.88
CA GLN A 52 -39.56 -18.00 10.64
C GLN A 52 -38.69 -16.76 10.92
N ILE A 53 -39.13 -15.87 11.80
CA ILE A 53 -38.37 -14.68 12.21
C ILE A 53 -37.04 -15.08 12.87
N GLU A 54 -37.05 -16.11 13.72
CA GLU A 54 -35.82 -16.61 14.35
C GLU A 54 -34.84 -17.22 13.34
N ASN A 55 -35.34 -17.95 12.34
CA ASN A 55 -34.51 -18.45 11.25
C ASN A 55 -33.93 -17.29 10.43
N ASP A 56 -34.75 -16.30 10.08
CA ASP A 56 -34.32 -15.11 9.34
C ASP A 56 -33.23 -14.34 10.13
N LYS A 57 -33.39 -14.17 11.45
CA LYS A 57 -32.37 -13.55 12.33
C LYS A 57 -31.06 -14.33 12.28
N ARG A 58 -31.11 -15.66 12.38
CA ARG A 58 -29.91 -16.53 12.34
C ARG A 58 -29.19 -16.41 11.00
N GLN A 59 -29.92 -16.47 9.89
CA GLN A 59 -29.36 -16.33 8.55
C GLN A 59 -28.67 -14.97 8.36
N VAL A 60 -29.30 -13.88 8.80
CA VAL A 60 -28.71 -12.53 8.68
C VAL A 60 -27.45 -12.41 9.53
N LYS A 61 -27.45 -12.94 10.76
CA LYS A 61 -26.25 -12.93 11.63
C LYS A 61 -25.12 -13.73 11.01
N GLN A 62 -25.39 -14.95 10.55
CA GLN A 62 -24.37 -15.79 9.92
C GLN A 62 -23.78 -15.13 8.66
N ALA A 63 -24.62 -14.54 7.81
CA ALA A 63 -24.15 -13.81 6.63
C ALA A 63 -23.32 -12.58 7.01
N HIS A 64 -23.68 -11.88 8.09
CA HIS A 64 -22.91 -10.76 8.59
C HIS A 64 -21.54 -11.19 9.14
N GLU A 65 -21.50 -12.24 9.95
CA GLU A 65 -20.25 -12.80 10.49
C GLU A 65 -19.29 -13.24 9.38
N GLN A 66 -19.81 -13.87 8.31
CA GLN A 66 -19.01 -14.22 7.13
C GLN A 66 -18.42 -12.99 6.44
N ARG A 67 -19.21 -11.93 6.24
CA ARG A 67 -18.71 -10.67 5.65
C ARG A 67 -17.72 -9.96 6.56
N GLN A 68 -17.94 -10.04 7.87
CA GLN A 68 -17.04 -9.43 8.86
C GLN A 68 -15.68 -10.13 8.85
N ALA A 69 -15.65 -11.46 8.70
CA ALA A 69 -14.40 -12.21 8.57
C ALA A 69 -13.61 -11.87 7.29
N ALA A 70 -14.29 -11.51 6.20
CA ALA A 70 -13.67 -11.12 4.93
C ALA A 70 -13.31 -9.62 4.85
N LEU A 71 -13.75 -8.81 5.83
CA LEU A 71 -13.68 -7.34 5.76
C LEU A 71 -12.29 -6.81 5.47
N ASP A 72 -11.25 -7.34 6.12
CA ASP A 72 -9.89 -6.85 5.94
C ASP A 72 -9.36 -7.07 4.52
N GLN A 73 -9.63 -8.26 3.96
CA GLN A 73 -9.24 -8.65 2.61
C GLN A 73 -10.02 -7.84 1.57
N ASP A 74 -11.33 -7.68 1.77
CA ASP A 74 -12.19 -6.89 0.90
C ASP A 74 -11.74 -5.42 0.86
N LEU A 75 -11.36 -4.85 2.01
CA LEU A 75 -10.83 -3.50 2.08
C LEU A 75 -9.47 -3.36 1.36
N ASP A 76 -8.57 -4.33 1.50
CA ASP A 76 -7.28 -4.30 0.78
C ASP A 76 -7.49 -4.36 -0.73
N GLN A 77 -8.38 -5.24 -1.20
CA GLN A 77 -8.73 -5.32 -2.62
C GLN A 77 -9.38 -4.03 -3.12
N ALA A 78 -10.30 -3.45 -2.35
CA ALA A 78 -10.95 -2.18 -2.70
C ALA A 78 -9.94 -1.02 -2.79
N ILE A 79 -8.99 -0.94 -1.85
CA ILE A 79 -7.94 0.08 -1.85
C ILE A 79 -7.03 -0.11 -3.07
N LEU A 80 -6.61 -1.34 -3.38
CA LEU A 80 -5.76 -1.62 -4.54
C LEU A 80 -6.49 -1.32 -5.87
N ALA A 81 -7.75 -1.73 -5.99
CA ALA A 81 -8.58 -1.45 -7.15
C ALA A 81 -8.74 0.07 -7.37
N GLN A 82 -8.97 0.82 -6.29
CA GLN A 82 -9.14 2.28 -6.35
C GLN A 82 -7.82 3.02 -6.60
N ALA A 83 -6.70 2.54 -6.06
CA ALA A 83 -5.38 3.14 -6.25
C ALA A 83 -4.80 2.90 -7.66
N GLY A 84 -5.26 1.84 -8.33
CA GLY A 84 -4.77 1.40 -9.64
C GLY A 84 -3.34 0.85 -9.57
N SER A 85 -2.66 0.84 -10.73
CA SER A 85 -1.27 0.38 -10.79
C SER A 85 -0.35 1.28 -9.97
N LEU A 86 0.47 0.65 -9.12
CA LEU A 86 1.52 1.29 -8.32
C LEU A 86 2.93 1.00 -8.88
N ALA A 87 3.03 0.28 -10.00
CA ALA A 87 4.29 -0.09 -10.60
C ALA A 87 5.04 1.14 -11.13
N GLY A 88 6.34 1.24 -10.84
CA GLY A 88 7.20 2.34 -11.29
C GLY A 88 7.06 3.64 -10.49
N LEU A 89 6.19 3.70 -9.48
CA LEU A 89 6.08 4.85 -8.58
C LEU A 89 7.15 4.79 -7.49
N SER A 90 7.59 5.97 -7.04
CA SER A 90 8.42 6.04 -5.83
C SER A 90 7.61 5.63 -4.59
N GLU A 91 8.28 5.22 -3.51
CA GLU A 91 7.64 4.83 -2.25
C GLU A 91 6.68 5.91 -1.74
N VAL A 92 7.10 7.18 -1.80
CA VAL A 92 6.29 8.34 -1.41
C VAL A 92 5.04 8.47 -2.29
N GLN A 93 5.19 8.40 -3.61
CA GLN A 93 4.07 8.51 -4.56
C GLN A 93 3.08 7.35 -4.43
N ALA A 94 3.58 6.13 -4.19
CA ALA A 94 2.74 4.95 -3.99
C ALA A 94 1.90 5.09 -2.70
N ILE A 95 2.50 5.60 -1.61
CA ILE A 95 1.78 5.86 -0.36
C ILE A 95 0.74 6.97 -0.54
N GLU A 96 1.08 8.07 -1.22
CA GLU A 96 0.14 9.16 -1.52
C GLU A 96 -1.07 8.69 -2.33
N ARG A 97 -0.85 7.85 -3.35
CA ARG A 97 -1.94 7.23 -4.11
C ARG A 97 -2.84 6.37 -3.25
N ARG A 98 -2.28 5.54 -2.37
CA ARG A 98 -3.08 4.71 -1.44
C ARG A 98 -3.89 5.57 -0.48
N ILE A 99 -3.33 6.68 0.03
CA ILE A 99 -4.07 7.63 0.87
C ILE A 99 -5.24 8.25 0.08
N ALA A 100 -5.01 8.67 -1.16
CA ALA A 100 -6.06 9.22 -2.02
C ALA A 100 -7.18 8.20 -2.30
N ALA A 101 -6.81 6.94 -2.58
CA ALA A 101 -7.76 5.85 -2.75
C ALA A 101 -8.63 5.62 -1.50
N ILE A 102 -8.02 5.60 -0.31
CA ILE A 102 -8.75 5.48 0.96
C ILE A 102 -9.71 6.67 1.13
N SER A 103 -9.27 7.89 0.84
CA SER A 103 -10.14 9.07 0.95
C SER A 103 -11.34 8.99 -0.01
N GLN A 104 -11.15 8.47 -1.23
CA GLN A 104 -12.26 8.23 -2.16
C GLN A 104 -13.21 7.13 -1.68
N LEU A 105 -12.71 6.07 -1.06
CA LEU A 105 -13.57 5.04 -0.47
C LEU A 105 -14.37 5.60 0.71
N GLN A 106 -13.76 6.42 1.56
CA GLN A 106 -14.45 7.10 2.66
C GLN A 106 -15.58 8.02 2.17
N THR A 107 -15.37 8.79 1.10
CA THR A 107 -16.42 9.66 0.55
C THR A 107 -17.59 8.86 -0.05
N GLN A 108 -17.31 7.68 -0.61
CA GLN A 108 -18.36 6.78 -1.13
C GLN A 108 -19.14 6.07 -0.02
N LEU A 109 -18.52 5.81 1.13
CA LEU A 109 -19.15 5.12 2.26
C LEU A 109 -20.18 5.99 2.99
N GLY A 110 -19.95 7.30 3.10
CA GLY A 110 -20.83 8.21 3.85
C GLY A 110 -22.31 8.12 3.44
N PRO A 111 -22.66 8.33 2.15
CA PRO A 111 -24.04 8.21 1.67
C PRO A 111 -24.64 6.81 1.86
N ARG A 112 -23.82 5.75 1.71
CA ARG A 112 -24.28 4.36 1.88
C ARG A 112 -24.63 4.07 3.33
N LEU A 113 -23.81 4.55 4.25
CA LEU A 113 -24.02 4.39 5.69
C LEU A 113 -25.29 5.14 6.14
N GLU A 114 -25.50 6.37 5.68
CA GLU A 114 -26.73 7.11 5.98
C GLU A 114 -27.97 6.42 5.39
N ALA A 115 -27.91 5.94 4.15
CA ALA A 115 -29.00 5.17 3.55
C ALA A 115 -29.30 3.88 4.34
N ALA A 116 -28.26 3.14 4.77
CA ALA A 116 -28.41 1.94 5.57
C ALA A 116 -29.01 2.25 6.96
N ARG A 117 -28.62 3.36 7.60
CA ARG A 117 -29.21 3.81 8.87
C ARG A 117 -30.68 4.19 8.73
N GLN A 118 -31.04 4.92 7.68
CA GLN A 118 -32.44 5.26 7.39
C GLN A 118 -33.27 4.00 7.15
N GLN A 119 -32.76 3.06 6.35
CA GLN A 119 -33.42 1.79 6.09
C GLN A 119 -33.55 0.93 7.35
N ALA A 120 -32.53 0.91 8.22
CA ALA A 120 -32.57 0.19 9.49
C ALA A 120 -33.68 0.71 10.40
N ASN A 121 -33.90 2.03 10.42
CA ASN A 121 -34.91 2.70 11.22
C ASN A 121 -36.30 2.69 10.57
N SER A 122 -36.46 2.23 9.33
CA SER A 122 -37.73 2.32 8.58
C SER A 122 -38.91 1.57 9.23
N PHE A 123 -38.66 0.46 9.92
CA PHE A 123 -39.73 -0.38 10.48
C PHE A 123 -40.16 0.04 11.89
N TYR A 124 -39.20 0.25 12.82
CA TYR A 124 -39.49 0.61 14.21
C TYR A 124 -39.29 2.10 14.54
N GLY A 125 -38.83 2.91 13.58
CA GLY A 125 -38.32 4.27 13.81
C GLY A 125 -36.95 4.31 14.52
N LYS A 126 -36.43 3.15 14.93
CA LYS A 126 -35.17 2.97 15.69
C LYS A 126 -34.56 1.60 15.35
N ALA A 127 -33.35 1.34 15.85
CA ALA A 127 -32.64 0.09 15.63
C ALA A 127 -33.50 -1.16 15.96
N PRO A 128 -33.56 -2.17 15.06
CA PRO A 128 -34.44 -3.33 15.17
C PRO A 128 -33.88 -4.48 16.03
N GLU A 129 -32.61 -4.42 16.46
CA GLU A 129 -31.87 -5.59 16.97
C GLU A 129 -32.38 -6.16 18.29
N HIS A 130 -32.77 -5.28 19.21
CA HIS A 130 -33.24 -5.62 20.54
C HIS A 130 -34.77 -5.57 20.67
N ARG A 131 -35.47 -5.46 19.54
CA ARG A 131 -36.92 -5.31 19.52
C ARG A 131 -37.61 -6.65 19.74
N SER A 132 -38.64 -6.61 20.58
CA SER A 132 -39.44 -7.77 20.93
C SER A 132 -40.47 -8.09 19.83
N PHE A 133 -40.96 -9.33 19.83
CA PHE A 133 -42.06 -9.71 18.94
C PHE A 133 -43.36 -8.94 19.26
N GLN A 134 -43.56 -8.50 20.50
CA GLN A 134 -44.69 -7.65 20.87
C GLN A 134 -44.62 -6.30 20.15
N GLU A 135 -43.43 -5.68 20.07
CA GLU A 135 -43.24 -4.44 19.32
C GLU A 135 -43.41 -4.65 17.82
N PHE A 136 -42.97 -5.80 17.28
CA PHE A 136 -43.27 -6.18 15.90
C PHE A 136 -44.79 -6.16 15.67
N LEU A 137 -45.55 -6.87 16.51
CA LEU A 137 -47.01 -6.93 16.39
C LEU A 137 -47.66 -5.54 16.52
N ALA A 138 -47.15 -4.66 17.39
CA ALA A 138 -47.66 -3.31 17.55
C ALA A 138 -47.53 -2.49 16.26
N VAL A 139 -46.40 -2.59 15.54
CA VAL A 139 -46.19 -1.91 14.25
C VAL A 139 -47.08 -2.52 13.16
N THR A 140 -47.20 -3.85 13.11
CA THR A 140 -48.01 -4.52 12.08
C THR A 140 -49.52 -4.25 12.18
N ARG A 141 -50.02 -3.99 13.41
CA ARG A 141 -51.44 -3.74 13.67
C ARG A 141 -51.82 -2.27 13.63
N ALA A 142 -50.87 -1.38 13.37
CA ALA A 142 -51.12 0.05 13.25
C ALA A 142 -52.01 0.33 12.01
N PRO A 143 -52.82 1.41 12.01
CA PRO A 143 -53.71 1.76 10.88
C PRO A 143 -52.99 1.93 9.54
N ASN A 144 -51.71 2.34 9.59
CA ASN A 144 -50.82 2.50 8.43
C ASN A 144 -49.68 1.46 8.46
N GLY A 145 -49.95 0.27 8.98
CA GLY A 145 -48.97 -0.82 9.05
C GLY A 145 -48.50 -1.25 7.65
N PRO A 146 -47.27 -1.77 7.54
CA PRO A 146 -46.74 -2.28 6.26
C PRO A 146 -47.58 -3.45 5.75
N ALA A 147 -47.86 -3.48 4.44
CA ALA A 147 -48.63 -4.56 3.79
C ALA A 147 -47.98 -5.94 3.99
N ASP A 148 -46.64 -6.00 3.88
CA ASP A 148 -45.84 -7.20 4.13
C ASP A 148 -44.89 -6.98 5.31
N PRO A 149 -45.36 -7.16 6.55
CA PRO A 149 -44.60 -6.76 7.74
C PRO A 149 -43.32 -7.57 7.96
N ARG A 150 -43.33 -8.87 7.62
CA ARG A 150 -42.14 -9.73 7.73
C ARG A 150 -41.02 -9.24 6.81
N THR A 151 -41.36 -8.96 5.55
CA THR A 151 -40.39 -8.50 4.54
C THR A 151 -39.84 -7.11 4.89
N ALA A 152 -40.71 -6.19 5.31
CA ALA A 152 -40.30 -4.86 5.75
C ALA A 152 -39.39 -4.91 6.99
N TRP A 153 -39.74 -5.73 7.98
CA TRP A 153 -38.90 -5.96 9.16
C TRP A 153 -37.55 -6.58 8.79
N LEU A 154 -37.53 -7.61 7.93
CA LEU A 154 -36.30 -8.27 7.51
C LEU A 154 -35.36 -7.31 6.76
N ALA A 155 -35.90 -6.44 5.91
CA ALA A 155 -35.13 -5.40 5.24
C ALA A 155 -34.51 -4.40 6.23
N SER A 156 -35.29 -3.95 7.23
CA SER A 156 -34.80 -3.13 8.34
C SER A 156 -33.71 -3.85 9.14
N TYR A 157 -33.90 -5.13 9.46
CA TYR A 157 -32.95 -5.93 10.23
C TYR A 157 -31.64 -6.15 9.48
N ARG A 158 -31.68 -6.44 8.18
CA ARG A 158 -30.49 -6.54 7.32
C ARG A 158 -29.74 -5.22 7.23
N ALA A 159 -30.46 -4.11 7.04
CA ALA A 159 -29.87 -2.78 6.95
C ALA A 159 -29.17 -2.36 8.25
N ALA A 160 -29.64 -2.80 9.42
CA ALA A 160 -28.97 -2.53 10.69
C ALA A 160 -27.57 -3.18 10.77
N PHE A 161 -27.45 -4.43 10.33
CA PHE A 161 -26.16 -5.12 10.25
C PHE A 161 -25.27 -4.58 9.14
N GLU A 162 -25.85 -4.15 8.02
CA GLU A 162 -25.12 -3.45 6.97
C GLU A 162 -24.55 -2.12 7.48
N ALA A 163 -25.33 -1.33 8.22
CA ALA A 163 -24.85 -0.09 8.84
C ALA A 163 -23.68 -0.35 9.79
N LYS A 164 -23.75 -1.39 10.63
CA LYS A 164 -22.64 -1.81 11.50
C LYS A 164 -21.38 -2.20 10.72
N LEU A 165 -21.55 -2.98 9.64
CA LEU A 165 -20.43 -3.36 8.79
C LEU A 165 -19.78 -2.13 8.14
N LEU A 166 -20.59 -1.19 7.64
CA LEU A 166 -20.12 0.06 7.04
C LEU A 166 -19.41 0.97 8.06
N GLU A 167 -19.90 1.02 9.30
CA GLU A 167 -19.24 1.73 10.41
C GLU A 167 -17.87 1.12 10.73
N GLN A 168 -17.79 -0.21 10.80
CA GLN A 168 -16.52 -0.93 10.98
C GLN A 168 -15.55 -0.63 9.83
N GLN A 169 -16.01 -0.74 8.57
CA GLN A 169 -15.21 -0.40 7.39
C GLN A 169 -14.70 1.04 7.44
N SER A 170 -15.55 2.00 7.82
CA SER A 170 -15.15 3.40 7.99
C SER A 170 -14.06 3.55 9.04
N SER A 171 -14.19 2.89 10.19
CA SER A 171 -13.21 2.96 11.28
C SER A 171 -11.85 2.35 10.87
N GLU A 172 -11.87 1.21 10.18
CA GLU A 172 -10.66 0.55 9.67
C GLU A 172 -9.96 1.40 8.60
N LEU A 173 -10.71 2.01 7.67
CA LEU A 173 -10.14 2.92 6.68
C LEU A 173 -9.47 4.14 7.33
N ILE A 174 -10.06 4.71 8.38
CA ILE A 174 -9.45 5.80 9.16
C ILE A 174 -8.14 5.33 9.80
N GLN A 175 -8.14 4.18 10.47
CA GLN A 175 -6.92 3.62 11.08
C GLN A 175 -5.81 3.38 10.05
N ARG A 176 -6.14 2.75 8.91
CA ARG A 176 -5.21 2.50 7.81
C ARG A 176 -4.67 3.81 7.23
N GLN A 177 -5.51 4.83 7.07
CA GLN A 177 -5.08 6.16 6.61
C GLN A 177 -4.06 6.79 7.56
N HIS A 178 -4.27 6.69 8.88
CA HIS A 178 -3.31 7.18 9.87
C HIS A 178 -1.96 6.45 9.76
N ARG A 179 -1.97 5.12 9.64
CA ARG A 179 -0.74 4.32 9.45
C ARG A 179 0.00 4.72 8.17
N LEU A 180 -0.73 4.95 7.07
CA LEU A 180 -0.11 5.41 5.82
C LEU A 180 0.43 6.84 5.93
N ARG A 181 -0.23 7.75 6.66
CA ARG A 181 0.29 9.10 6.90
C ARG A 181 1.59 9.07 7.71
N SER A 182 1.71 8.19 8.70
CA SER A 182 2.99 7.99 9.40
C SER A 182 4.06 7.35 8.53
N ALA A 183 3.68 6.40 7.65
CA ALA A 183 4.62 5.82 6.70
C ALA A 183 5.09 6.86 5.68
N LEU A 184 4.21 7.77 5.24
CA LEU A 184 4.52 8.84 4.32
C LEU A 184 5.55 9.81 4.90
N SER A 185 5.41 10.21 6.16
CA SER A 185 6.39 11.10 6.80
C SER A 185 7.76 10.44 6.93
N ALA A 186 7.79 9.15 7.31
CA ALA A 186 9.02 8.36 7.36
C ALA A 186 9.68 8.21 5.98
N ALA A 187 8.90 7.89 4.94
CA ALA A 187 9.39 7.74 3.58
C ALA A 187 9.95 9.06 3.02
N ARG A 188 9.28 10.20 3.27
CA ARG A 188 9.77 11.53 2.89
C ARG A 188 11.08 11.90 3.60
N LEU A 189 11.21 11.56 4.88
CA LEU A 189 12.46 11.78 5.61
C LEU A 189 13.60 10.95 5.02
N LYS A 190 13.34 9.66 4.74
CA LYS A 190 14.30 8.76 4.10
C LYS A 190 14.72 9.27 2.72
N GLU A 191 13.78 9.70 1.88
CA GLU A 191 14.09 10.27 0.57
C GLU A 191 14.95 11.53 0.67
N SER A 192 14.63 12.43 1.61
CA SER A 192 15.43 13.63 1.88
C SER A 192 16.86 13.30 2.32
N ASN A 193 17.02 12.31 3.20
CA ASN A 193 18.33 11.85 3.65
C ASN A 193 19.12 11.21 2.50
N ASN A 194 18.48 10.38 1.68
CA ASN A 194 19.14 9.78 0.50
C ASN A 194 19.64 10.86 -0.46
N ARG A 195 18.81 11.87 -0.76
CA ARG A 195 19.23 13.01 -1.62
C ARG A 195 20.44 13.75 -1.05
N LYS A 196 20.53 13.92 0.27
CA LYS A 196 21.70 14.53 0.93
C LYS A 196 22.93 13.64 0.79
N ILE A 197 22.79 12.33 0.98
CA ILE A 197 23.89 11.36 0.81
C ILE A 197 24.40 11.38 -0.62
N ASP A 198 23.51 11.35 -1.62
CA ASP A 198 23.86 11.41 -3.03
C ASP A 198 24.63 12.70 -3.36
N GLN A 199 24.20 13.83 -2.79
CA GLN A 199 24.88 15.11 -2.96
C GLN A 199 26.28 15.11 -2.34
N THR A 200 26.46 14.55 -1.13
CA THR A 200 27.78 14.46 -0.51
C THR A 200 28.69 13.49 -1.25
N LEU A 201 28.16 12.37 -1.74
CA LEU A 201 28.90 11.42 -2.56
C LEU A 201 29.43 12.09 -3.83
N TYR A 202 28.56 12.80 -4.57
CA TYR A 202 28.97 13.55 -5.75
C TYR A 202 30.08 14.58 -5.46
N GLN A 203 29.97 15.30 -4.33
CA GLN A 203 31.01 16.25 -3.90
C GLN A 203 32.34 15.56 -3.60
N THR A 204 32.31 14.41 -2.91
CA THR A 204 33.52 13.63 -2.60
C THR A 204 34.17 13.05 -3.86
N GLU A 205 33.38 12.55 -4.80
CA GLU A 205 33.88 12.06 -6.09
C GLU A 205 34.54 13.19 -6.87
N GLN A 206 33.91 14.37 -6.91
CA GLN A 206 34.49 15.54 -7.57
C GLN A 206 35.81 16.00 -6.89
N ALA A 207 35.87 15.95 -5.56
CA ALA A 207 37.09 16.27 -4.81
C ALA A 207 38.22 15.27 -5.09
N LEU A 208 37.91 13.97 -5.14
CA LEU A 208 38.86 12.91 -5.48
C LEU A 208 39.43 13.11 -6.90
N VAL A 209 38.58 13.40 -7.88
CA VAL A 209 39.02 13.68 -9.26
C VAL A 209 39.96 14.89 -9.30
N ARG A 210 39.67 15.96 -8.54
CA ARG A 210 40.56 17.14 -8.46
C ARG A 210 41.92 16.80 -7.84
N ILE A 211 41.94 16.00 -6.77
CA ILE A 211 43.19 15.56 -6.13
C ILE A 211 44.00 14.70 -7.09
N LEU A 212 43.36 13.76 -7.80
CA LEU A 212 44.03 12.93 -8.80
C LEU A 212 44.64 13.77 -9.91
N ALA A 213 43.90 14.76 -10.44
CA ALA A 213 44.41 15.68 -11.45
C ALA A 213 45.62 16.47 -10.94
N ALA A 214 45.53 17.08 -9.76
CA ALA A 214 46.64 17.82 -9.16
C ALA A 214 47.86 16.92 -8.88
N SER A 215 47.66 15.66 -8.50
CA SER A 215 48.75 14.69 -8.30
C SER A 215 49.46 14.36 -9.60
N HIS A 216 48.71 14.25 -10.71
CA HIS A 216 49.26 14.00 -12.02
C HIS A 216 50.04 15.22 -12.53
N GLU A 217 49.51 16.43 -12.36
CA GLU A 217 50.24 17.67 -12.65
C GLU A 217 51.54 17.78 -11.85
N PHE A 218 51.52 17.43 -10.57
CA PHE A 218 52.72 17.38 -9.74
C PHE A 218 53.73 16.35 -10.24
N GLN A 219 53.30 15.17 -10.68
CA GLN A 219 54.19 14.16 -11.26
C GLN A 219 54.87 14.65 -12.53
N ILE A 220 54.12 15.33 -13.42
CA ILE A 220 54.68 15.95 -14.64
C ILE A 220 55.70 17.04 -14.28
N ALA A 221 55.37 17.93 -13.32
CA ALA A 221 56.28 18.99 -12.89
C ALA A 221 57.57 18.41 -12.29
N ARG A 222 57.43 17.33 -11.51
CA ARG A 222 58.57 16.62 -10.91
C ARG A 222 59.47 15.98 -11.97
N SER A 223 58.91 15.32 -12.98
CA SER A 223 59.72 14.73 -14.06
C SER A 223 60.45 15.81 -14.85
N ALA A 224 59.78 16.91 -15.18
CA ALA A 224 60.41 18.04 -15.88
C ALA A 224 61.58 18.66 -15.08
N LEU A 225 61.44 18.78 -13.76
CA LEU A 225 62.53 19.23 -12.88
C LEU A 225 63.70 18.24 -12.87
N GLN A 226 63.43 16.93 -12.84
CA GLN A 226 64.49 15.93 -12.94
C GLN A 226 65.21 16.00 -14.29
N ASP A 227 64.49 16.18 -15.40
CA ASP A 227 65.08 16.36 -16.71
C ASP A 227 65.99 17.59 -16.76
N LEU A 228 65.53 18.73 -16.22
CA LEU A 228 66.34 19.96 -16.12
C LEU A 228 67.60 19.76 -15.26
N LEU A 229 67.49 19.07 -14.13
CA LEU A 229 68.65 18.77 -13.28
C LEU A 229 69.64 17.86 -14.00
N THR A 230 69.17 16.87 -14.76
CA THR A 230 70.07 16.01 -15.56
C THR A 230 70.76 16.79 -16.67
N ALA A 231 70.05 17.69 -17.37
CA ALA A 231 70.63 18.56 -18.39
C ALA A 231 71.69 19.50 -17.81
N PHE A 232 71.41 20.13 -16.66
CA PHE A 232 72.37 20.97 -15.96
C PHE A 232 73.62 20.19 -15.54
N THR A 233 73.42 18.98 -15.01
CA THR A 233 74.55 18.11 -14.62
C THR A 233 75.39 17.74 -15.83
N ARG A 234 74.78 17.43 -16.99
CA ARG A 234 75.53 17.18 -18.23
C ARG A 234 76.32 18.40 -18.69
N HIS A 235 75.70 19.58 -18.70
CA HIS A 235 76.37 20.83 -19.06
C HIS A 235 77.61 21.09 -18.19
N LEU A 236 77.53 20.86 -16.87
CA LEU A 236 78.70 20.98 -16.00
C LEU A 236 79.83 20.01 -16.38
N HIS A 237 79.51 18.76 -16.76
CA HIS A 237 80.52 17.80 -17.18
C HIS A 237 81.10 18.16 -18.55
N GLU A 238 80.29 18.69 -19.46
CA GLU A 238 80.72 19.17 -20.78
C GLU A 238 81.63 20.39 -20.65
N ASP A 239 81.27 21.38 -19.82
CA ASP A 239 82.12 22.55 -19.53
C ASP A 239 83.48 22.13 -18.92
N ILE A 240 83.47 21.23 -17.93
CA ILE A 240 84.70 20.71 -17.31
C ILE A 240 85.53 19.95 -18.35
N ALA A 241 84.89 19.18 -19.24
CA ALA A 241 85.59 18.47 -20.30
C ALA A 241 86.18 19.41 -21.35
N GLU A 242 85.50 20.51 -21.70
CA GLU A 242 86.04 21.55 -22.58
C GLU A 242 87.20 22.31 -21.94
N GLU A 243 87.09 22.71 -20.67
CA GLU A 243 88.20 23.32 -19.93
C GLU A 243 89.40 22.38 -19.82
N ALA A 244 89.18 21.12 -19.47
CA ALA A 244 90.24 20.11 -19.41
C ALA A 244 90.86 19.86 -20.80
N ALA A 245 90.07 19.86 -21.87
CA ALA A 245 90.57 19.73 -23.23
C ALA A 245 91.40 20.95 -23.65
N LEU A 246 90.97 22.16 -23.26
CA LEU A 246 91.73 23.39 -23.48
C LEU A 246 93.04 23.39 -22.70
N GLU A 247 93.06 22.95 -21.44
CA GLU A 247 94.30 22.81 -20.67
C GLU A 247 95.22 21.75 -21.26
N HIS A 248 94.69 20.59 -21.63
CA HIS A 248 95.47 19.53 -22.28
C HIS A 248 96.04 19.98 -23.63
N SER A 249 95.31 20.83 -24.38
CA SER A 249 95.81 21.47 -25.60
C SER A 249 96.93 22.47 -25.33
N ARG A 250 96.86 23.22 -24.22
CA ARG A 250 97.94 24.13 -23.78
C ARG A 250 99.18 23.36 -23.33
N GLU A 251 99.01 22.23 -22.65
CA GLU A 251 100.13 21.35 -22.28
C GLU A 251 100.82 20.73 -23.52
N LEU A 252 100.05 20.36 -24.54
CA LEU A 252 100.58 19.86 -25.81
C LEU A 252 101.35 20.94 -26.59
N VAL A 253 101.00 22.22 -26.42
CA VAL A 253 101.72 23.37 -27.02
C VAL A 253 102.97 23.75 -26.20
N GLN A 254 102.94 23.61 -24.87
CA GLN A 254 104.10 23.89 -24.01
C GLN A 254 105.14 22.78 -23.96
N LYS A 255 104.82 21.54 -24.33
CA LYS A 255 105.81 20.48 -24.58
C LYS A 255 106.38 20.64 -25.99
N PRO A 256 107.64 21.07 -26.18
CA PRO A 256 108.26 21.06 -27.50
C PRO A 256 108.40 19.61 -28.00
N PRO A 257 108.32 19.37 -29.33
CA PRO A 257 108.59 18.04 -29.88
C PRO A 257 110.05 17.69 -29.58
N ALA A 258 110.25 16.72 -28.68
CA ALA A 258 111.52 16.05 -28.54
C ALA A 258 111.76 15.21 -29.80
N CYS A 259 112.52 15.76 -30.74
CA CYS A 259 113.14 14.99 -31.81
C CYS A 259 114.57 14.60 -31.41
N SER A 260 114.74 13.32 -31.08
CA SER A 260 115.91 12.50 -31.46
C SER A 260 115.48 11.02 -31.38
N GLY A 261 115.12 10.38 -32.51
CA GLY A 261 115.98 9.44 -33.28
C GLY A 261 116.37 8.20 -32.45
N ARG A 262 116.10 6.94 -32.77
CA ARG A 262 116.13 6.12 -34.01
C ARG A 262 115.68 4.70 -33.55
N GLU A 263 114.78 3.92 -34.14
CA GLU A 263 114.92 3.07 -35.33
C GLU A 263 113.62 2.26 -35.57
N ARG A 264 113.22 2.16 -36.84
CA ARG A 264 112.59 1.04 -37.58
C ARG A 264 111.44 0.23 -36.94
N GLY A 265 110.30 0.24 -37.64
CA GLY A 265 109.36 -0.88 -37.64
C GLY A 265 108.02 -0.56 -38.31
N TRP A 266 107.78 -1.16 -39.47
CA TRP A 266 106.63 -0.92 -40.34
C TRP A 266 105.33 -1.60 -39.85
N CYS A 267 104.19 -1.00 -40.27
CA CYS A 267 102.91 -1.60 -40.67
C CYS A 267 101.88 -2.15 -39.65
N ARG A 268 100.77 -1.39 -39.63
CA ARG A 268 99.35 -1.77 -39.85
C ARG A 268 98.46 -2.26 -38.69
N PRO A 269 97.13 -1.99 -38.80
CA PRO A 269 96.22 -1.81 -37.68
C PRO A 269 95.23 -2.98 -37.55
N THR A 270 94.68 -3.13 -36.34
CA THR A 270 93.46 -3.93 -36.10
C THR A 270 92.55 -3.19 -35.13
N LEU A 271 91.46 -2.63 -35.69
CA LEU A 271 90.16 -2.55 -35.02
C LEU A 271 89.60 -3.99 -34.92
N PRO A 272 88.79 -4.35 -33.91
CA PRO A 272 87.37 -3.95 -33.83
C PRO A 272 86.93 -3.57 -32.39
N GLY A 273 85.92 -2.73 -32.16
CA GLY A 273 84.48 -3.01 -32.28
C GLY A 273 83.83 -2.63 -30.93
N ALA A 274 82.98 -1.61 -30.87
CA ALA A 274 81.53 -1.72 -30.79
C ALA A 274 81.01 -2.79 -29.79
N GLY A 275 80.32 -2.36 -28.72
CA GLY A 275 79.54 -3.28 -27.88
C GLY A 275 79.10 -2.75 -26.50
N PHE A 276 78.01 -1.99 -26.48
CA PHE A 276 76.93 -1.91 -25.47
C PHE A 276 77.05 -2.65 -24.10
N ILE A 277 76.81 -1.87 -23.03
CA ILE A 277 75.87 -2.01 -21.88
C ILE A 277 75.68 -3.38 -21.16
N ALA A 278 75.88 -3.38 -19.83
CA ALA A 278 74.86 -3.74 -18.82
C ALA A 278 75.34 -3.55 -17.35
N CYS A 279 74.70 -2.63 -16.62
CA CYS A 279 73.97 -2.86 -15.37
C CYS A 279 73.06 -1.66 -15.11
#